data_AF-A0A7C9CS60-F1
#
_entry.id   AF-A0A7C9CS60-F1
#
_cell.length_a   1.000
_cell.length_b   1.000
_cell.length_c   1.000
_cell.angle_alpha   90.00
_cell.angle_beta   90.00
_cell.angle_gamma   90.00
#
_symmetry.space_group_name_H-M   'P 1'
#
loop_
_entity.id
_entity.type
_entity.pdbx_description
1 polymer ?
#
loop_
_entity_poly.entity_id
_entity_poly.type
_entity_poly.pdbx_seq_one_letter_code
_entity_poly.pdbx_strand_id
1 'polypeptide(L)'
;MSSTIPKVAVIGSGISGAVCASSLARNGISVTVFDWGRGPGGRMSQRRETTEDGKELFFDHGAPYFTVTNPDVLAMVFEWESRGLVAEWEERFGTFDFASKTFISYEKEFTVSLASVLPRWNG
;
A
#
# COMPACT_ATOMS: atom_id res chain seq x y z
N MET A 1 -8.75 -38.70 -16.70
CA MET A 1 -9.32 -37.38 -17.06
C MET A 1 -8.29 -36.32 -16.72
N SER A 2 -7.77 -35.59 -17.70
CA SER A 2 -6.83 -34.49 -17.44
C SER A 2 -7.62 -33.32 -16.85
N SER A 3 -7.54 -33.13 -15.54
CA SER A 3 -8.00 -31.90 -14.89
C SER A 3 -7.17 -30.75 -15.43
N THR A 4 -7.74 -29.92 -16.30
CA THR A 4 -7.10 -28.67 -16.72
C THR A 4 -7.14 -27.71 -15.55
N ILE A 5 -5.99 -27.40 -14.97
CA ILE A 5 -5.87 -26.37 -13.94
C ILE A 5 -6.37 -25.05 -14.55
N PRO A 6 -7.36 -24.36 -13.92
CA PRO A 6 -7.88 -23.10 -14.44
C PRO A 6 -6.77 -22.05 -14.58
N LYS A 7 -6.80 -21.29 -15.68
CA LYS A 7 -6.00 -20.08 -15.85
C LYS A 7 -6.87 -18.88 -15.54
N VAL A 8 -6.39 -17.99 -14.66
CA VAL A 8 -7.16 -16.84 -14.19
C VAL A 8 -6.52 -15.55 -14.69
N ALA A 9 -7.35 -14.66 -15.26
CA ALA A 9 -6.96 -13.29 -15.56
C ALA A 9 -7.47 -12.37 -14.45
N VAL A 10 -6.59 -11.56 -13.86
CA VAL A 10 -6.95 -10.50 -12.90
C VAL A 10 -6.78 -9.16 -13.59
N ILE A 11 -7.85 -8.36 -13.61
CA ILE A 11 -7.83 -7.01 -14.19
C ILE A 11 -7.67 -5.99 -13.07
N GLY A 12 -6.55 -5.28 -13.08
CA GLY A 12 -6.11 -4.35 -12.05
C GLY A 12 -5.01 -4.95 -11.16
N SER A 13 -3.93 -4.20 -10.98
CA SER A 13 -2.74 -4.51 -10.19
C SER A 13 -2.60 -3.61 -8.94
N GLY A 14 -3.71 -2.98 -8.53
CA GLY A 14 -3.82 -2.36 -7.20
C GLY A 14 -3.83 -3.42 -6.09
N ILE A 15 -3.91 -2.98 -4.82
CA ILE A 15 -3.81 -3.88 -3.65
C ILE A 15 -4.75 -5.08 -3.72
N SER A 16 -6.02 -4.88 -4.09
CA SER A 16 -7.00 -5.95 -4.19
C SER A 16 -6.63 -6.98 -5.25
N GLY A 17 -6.19 -6.52 -6.43
CA GLY A 17 -5.74 -7.37 -7.52
C GLY A 17 -4.46 -8.13 -7.17
N ALA A 18 -3.50 -7.46 -6.53
CA ALA A 18 -2.26 -8.08 -6.07
C ALA A 18 -2.51 -9.16 -5.00
N VAL A 19 -3.37 -8.89 -4.01
CA VAL A 19 -3.77 -9.87 -2.99
C VAL A 19 -4.52 -11.03 -3.62
N CYS A 20 -5.47 -10.78 -4.51
CA CYS A 20 -6.20 -11.82 -5.24
C CYS A 20 -5.26 -12.73 -6.04
N ALA A 21 -4.39 -12.14 -6.86
CA ALA A 21 -3.43 -12.87 -7.69
C ALA A 21 -2.43 -13.66 -6.83
N SER A 22 -1.90 -13.07 -5.76
CA SER A 22 -1.00 -13.73 -4.82
C SER A 22 -1.67 -14.94 -4.14
N SER A 23 -2.90 -14.77 -3.65
CA SER A 23 -3.66 -15.85 -3.02
C SER A 23 -3.94 -17.01 -3.97
N LEU A 24 -4.34 -16.72 -5.20
CA LEU A 24 -4.55 -17.76 -6.23
C LEU A 24 -3.23 -18.47 -6.60
N ALA A 25 -2.15 -17.72 -6.81
CA ALA A 25 -0.85 -18.28 -7.16
C ALA A 25 -0.27 -19.17 -6.04
N ARG A 26 -0.45 -18.78 -4.76
CA ARG A 26 -0.06 -19.59 -3.60
C ARG A 26 -0.81 -20.94 -3.54
N ASN A 27 -1.98 -21.04 -4.15
CA ASN A 27 -2.76 -22.26 -4.27
C ASN A 27 -2.49 -23.02 -5.60
N GLY A 28 -1.42 -22.70 -6.31
CA GLY A 28 -1.00 -23.40 -7.54
C GLY A 28 -1.82 -23.05 -8.79
N ILE A 29 -2.65 -22.00 -8.72
CA ILE A 29 -3.46 -21.55 -9.86
C ILE A 29 -2.61 -20.61 -10.73
N SER A 30 -2.62 -20.84 -12.05
CA SER A 30 -1.93 -19.96 -12.99
C SER A 30 -2.69 -18.64 -13.13
N VAL A 31 -2.04 -17.52 -12.77
CA VAL A 31 -2.64 -16.18 -12.82
C VAL A 31 -1.85 -15.25 -13.73
N THR A 32 -2.56 -14.47 -14.55
CA THR A 32 -2.01 -13.33 -15.29
C THR A 32 -2.71 -12.05 -14.84
N VAL A 33 -1.94 -11.05 -14.41
CA VAL A 33 -2.46 -9.74 -14.02
C VAL A 33 -2.32 -8.76 -15.18
N PHE A 34 -3.38 -8.04 -15.49
CA PHE A 34 -3.41 -6.99 -16.49
C PHE A 34 -3.72 -5.66 -15.82
N ASP A 35 -2.97 -4.60 -16.15
CA ASP A 35 -3.26 -3.25 -15.70
C ASP A 35 -3.07 -2.28 -16.86
N TRP A 36 -3.85 -1.21 -16.88
CA TRP A 36 -3.70 -0.12 -17.84
C TRP A 36 -2.57 0.84 -17.46
N GLY A 37 -2.27 0.94 -16.16
CA GLY A 37 -1.22 1.77 -15.61
C GLY A 37 0.17 1.35 -16.09
N ARG A 38 1.12 2.29 -15.99
CA ARG A 38 2.53 2.08 -16.38
C ARG A 38 3.31 1.15 -15.44
N GLY A 39 2.72 0.79 -14.31
CA GLY A 39 3.32 -0.07 -13.29
C GLY A 39 2.28 -0.49 -12.25
N PRO A 40 2.64 -1.45 -11.37
CA PRO A 40 1.73 -1.96 -10.37
C PRO A 40 1.47 -0.97 -9.23
N GLY A 41 0.43 -1.24 -8.44
CA GLY A 41 0.11 -0.52 -7.19
C GLY A 41 -1.15 0.33 -7.25
N GLY A 42 -1.58 0.78 -8.44
CA GLY A 42 -2.78 1.59 -8.60
C GLY A 42 -2.76 2.83 -7.70
N ARG A 43 -3.77 2.99 -6.83
CA ARG A 43 -3.86 4.11 -5.88
C ARG A 43 -2.79 4.11 -4.77
N MET A 44 -2.04 3.03 -4.61
CA MET A 44 -0.89 2.97 -3.69
C MET A 44 0.45 3.15 -4.41
N SER A 45 0.44 3.49 -5.70
CA SER A 45 1.69 3.77 -6.41
C SER A 45 2.26 5.12 -5.99
N GLN A 46 3.60 5.19 -5.92
CA GLN A 46 4.30 6.44 -5.66
C GLN A 46 4.53 7.18 -6.97
N ARG A 47 4.30 8.49 -6.98
CA ARG A 47 4.72 9.36 -8.07
C ARG A 47 6.16 9.79 -7.85
N ARG A 48 6.99 9.57 -8.86
CA ARG A 48 8.38 9.99 -8.89
C ARG A 48 8.50 11.32 -9.62
N GLU A 49 9.20 12.27 -9.02
CA GLU A 49 9.60 13.54 -9.64
C GLU A 49 11.10 13.73 -9.50
N THR A 50 11.71 14.40 -10.47
CA THR A 50 13.13 14.76 -10.44
C THR A 50 13.26 16.26 -10.32
N THR A 51 13.97 16.72 -9.29
CA THR A 51 14.24 18.14 -9.07
C THR A 51 15.30 18.67 -10.05
N GLU A 52 15.47 19.99 -10.13
CA GLU A 52 16.46 20.62 -11.02
C GLU A 52 17.90 20.20 -10.70
N ASP A 53 18.22 19.92 -9.43
CA ASP A 53 19.50 19.38 -8.97
C ASP A 53 19.62 17.85 -9.14
N GLY A 54 18.65 17.20 -9.79
CA GLY A 54 18.69 15.78 -10.14
C GLY A 54 18.28 14.82 -9.03
N LYS A 55 17.79 15.31 -7.89
CA LYS A 55 17.31 14.48 -6.79
C LYS A 55 15.95 13.89 -7.14
N GLU A 56 15.79 12.59 -6.90
CA GLU A 56 14.48 11.94 -7.01
C GLU A 56 13.66 12.14 -5.74
N LEU A 57 12.41 12.56 -5.92
CA LEU A 57 11.39 12.68 -4.89
C LEU A 57 10.27 11.69 -5.18
N PHE A 58 9.72 11.11 -4.12
CA PHE A 58 8.64 10.13 -4.18
C PHE A 58 7.45 10.65 -3.39
N PHE A 59 6.27 10.62 -4.00
CA PHE A 59 5.04 11.17 -3.44
C PHE A 59 3.90 10.16 -3.50
N ASP A 60 3.32 9.88 -2.33
CA ASP A 60 2.16 8.99 -2.20
C ASP A 60 0.86 9.81 -2.27
N HIS A 61 0.45 10.18 -3.48
CA HIS A 61 -0.73 11.03 -3.68
C HIS A 61 -2.07 10.31 -3.48
N GLY A 62 -2.10 8.98 -3.62
CA GLY A 62 -3.33 8.21 -3.54
C GLY A 62 -3.63 7.74 -2.12
N ALA A 63 -2.79 6.86 -1.59
CA ALA A 63 -2.93 6.31 -0.24
C ALA A 63 -1.61 6.48 0.53
N PRO A 64 -1.43 7.56 1.31
CA PRO A 64 -0.20 7.80 2.07
C PRO A 64 -0.02 6.83 3.24
N TYR A 65 -1.12 6.34 3.81
CA TYR A 65 -1.12 5.35 4.88
C TYR A 65 -2.45 4.56 4.86
N PHE A 66 -2.50 3.47 5.61
CA PHE A 66 -3.73 2.74 5.85
C PHE A 66 -3.82 2.23 7.29
N THR A 67 -5.05 2.02 7.73
CA THR A 67 -5.40 1.39 9.01
C THR A 67 -5.88 -0.03 8.78
N VAL A 68 -5.63 -0.93 9.72
CA VAL A 68 -6.06 -2.33 9.64
C VAL A 68 -6.91 -2.69 10.85
N THR A 69 -8.13 -3.15 10.61
CA THR A 69 -9.04 -3.64 11.66
C THR A 69 -9.40 -5.11 11.50
N ASN A 70 -9.19 -5.69 10.31
CA ASN A 70 -9.46 -7.09 10.05
C ASN A 70 -8.26 -7.96 10.46
N PRO A 71 -8.44 -8.98 11.33
CA PRO A 71 -7.35 -9.84 11.79
C PRO A 71 -6.59 -10.58 10.68
N ASP A 72 -7.28 -11.03 9.63
CA ASP A 72 -6.65 -11.74 8.50
C ASP A 72 -5.74 -10.79 7.71
N VAL A 73 -6.16 -9.53 7.57
CA VAL A 73 -5.34 -8.48 6.95
C VAL A 73 -4.18 -8.10 7.85
N LEU A 74 -4.39 -8.06 9.16
CA LEU A 74 -3.33 -7.76 10.12
C LEU A 74 -2.21 -8.80 10.08
N ALA A 75 -2.54 -10.09 9.97
CA ALA A 75 -1.55 -11.14 9.79
C ALA A 75 -0.70 -10.96 8.51
N MET A 76 -1.33 -10.55 7.39
CA MET A 76 -0.60 -10.23 6.16
C MET A 76 0.31 -9.01 6.32
N VAL A 77 -0.14 -7.99 7.04
CA VAL A 77 0.63 -6.77 7.28
C VAL A 77 1.84 -7.05 8.17
N PHE A 78 1.72 -7.89 9.19
CA PHE A 78 2.88 -8.36 9.96
C PHE A 78 3.87 -9.15 9.10
N GLU A 79 3.39 -9.97 8.17
CA GLU A 79 4.28 -10.63 7.19
C GLU A 79 5.04 -9.59 6.36
N TRP A 80 4.35 -8.56 5.86
CA TRP A 80 4.97 -7.49 5.07
C TRP A 80 5.96 -6.64 5.88
N GLU A 81 5.64 -6.35 7.13
CA GLU A 81 6.53 -5.63 8.06
C GLU A 81 7.78 -6.43 8.36
N SER A 82 7.64 -7.73 8.65
CA SER A 82 8.79 -8.64 8.87
C SER A 82 9.74 -8.72 7.66
N ARG A 83 9.23 -8.40 6.47
CA ARG A 83 9.97 -8.37 5.20
C ARG A 83 10.47 -6.96 4.85
N GLY A 84 10.20 -5.95 5.68
CA GLY A 84 10.58 -4.56 5.45
C GLY A 84 9.85 -3.92 4.26
N LEU A 85 8.61 -4.33 3.97
CA LEU A 85 7.78 -3.74 2.91
C LEU A 85 6.90 -2.58 3.41
N VAL A 86 6.52 -2.63 4.68
CA VAL A 86 5.72 -1.63 5.39
C VAL A 86 6.31 -1.40 6.77
N ALA A 87 5.97 -0.27 7.39
CA ALA A 87 6.28 0.01 8.79
C ALA A 87 5.17 0.84 9.41
N GLU A 88 5.07 0.78 10.74
CA GLU A 88 4.21 1.69 11.49
C GLU A 88 4.62 3.15 11.25
N TRP A 89 3.63 4.01 11.05
CA TRP A 89 3.83 5.43 10.84
C TRP A 89 3.67 6.19 12.16
N GLU A 90 4.80 6.45 12.83
CA GLU A 90 4.85 7.09 14.15
C GLU A 90 4.77 8.63 14.12
N GLU A 91 4.02 9.20 13.18
CA GLU A 91 3.93 10.67 13.04
C GLU A 91 2.82 11.31 13.87
N ARG A 92 2.97 12.61 14.11
CA ARG A 92 1.95 13.43 14.80
C ARG A 92 0.95 13.98 13.79
N PHE A 93 -0.29 13.57 13.92
CA PHE A 93 -1.40 14.12 13.14
C PHE A 93 -1.95 15.40 13.79
N GLY A 94 -2.38 16.34 12.96
CA GLY A 94 -3.05 17.55 13.38
C GLY A 94 -4.10 17.96 12.35
N THR A 95 -5.19 18.56 12.81
CA THR A 95 -6.16 19.20 11.93
C THR A 95 -5.95 20.71 11.99
N PHE A 96 -5.79 21.32 10.83
CA PHE A 96 -5.81 22.78 10.74
C PHE A 96 -7.24 23.26 10.56
N ASP A 97 -7.73 24.06 11.49
CA ASP A 97 -9.01 24.75 11.35
C ASP A 97 -8.78 26.14 10.72
N PHE A 98 -9.30 26.33 9.51
CA PHE A 98 -9.20 27.60 8.80
C PHE A 98 -9.97 28.73 9.49
N ALA A 99 -11.10 28.42 10.14
CA ALA A 99 -11.94 29.44 10.76
C ALA A 99 -11.24 30.07 11.98
N SER A 100 -10.70 29.23 12.87
CA SER A 100 -9.93 29.70 14.03
C SER A 100 -8.46 30.00 13.71
N LYS A 101 -7.95 29.58 12.54
CA LYS A 101 -6.53 29.66 12.14
C LYS A 101 -5.59 28.96 13.13
N THR A 102 -6.07 27.91 13.79
CA THR A 102 -5.29 27.15 14.76
C THR A 102 -5.20 25.68 14.39
N PHE A 103 -4.17 25.01 14.89
CA PHE A 103 -4.08 23.56 14.84
C PHE A 103 -4.79 22.96 16.05
N ILE A 104 -5.73 22.06 15.78
CA ILE A 104 -6.34 21.20 16.78
C ILE A 104 -5.39 20.01 16.96
N SER A 105 -4.75 19.91 18.12
CA SER A 105 -3.91 18.77 18.47
C SER A 105 -4.77 17.53 18.69
N TYR A 106 -4.41 16.41 18.08
CA TYR A 106 -4.95 15.12 18.49
C TYR A 106 -4.18 14.60 19.71
N GLU A 107 -4.90 14.27 20.77
CA GLU A 107 -4.39 13.30 21.74
C GLU A 107 -4.52 11.89 21.14
N LYS A 108 -3.49 11.08 21.37
CA LYS A 108 -3.27 9.79 20.73
C LYS A 108 -4.33 8.77 21.18
N GLU A 109 -5.45 8.67 20.47
CA GLU A 109 -6.40 7.55 20.58
C GLU A 109 -6.54 6.83 19.23
N PHE A 110 -5.43 6.28 18.73
CA PHE A 110 -5.53 5.23 17.72
C PHE A 110 -4.88 3.96 18.26
N THR A 111 -5.73 3.00 18.63
CA THR A 111 -5.35 1.58 18.86
C THR A 111 -5.10 0.86 17.53
N VAL A 112 -4.95 1.60 16.43
CA VAL A 112 -4.88 1.07 15.07
C VAL A 112 -3.51 1.44 14.52
N SER A 113 -2.64 0.43 14.35
CA SER A 113 -1.33 0.60 13.75
C SER A 113 -1.49 1.17 12.34
N LEU A 114 -1.04 2.40 12.15
CA LEU A 114 -1.02 3.05 10.85
C LEU A 114 0.17 2.49 10.10
N ALA A 115 -0.06 1.74 9.02
CA ALA A 115 1.04 1.25 8.20
C ALA A 115 1.24 2.21 7.02
N SER A 116 2.50 2.59 6.80
CA SER A 116 2.95 3.25 5.57
C SER A 116 3.75 2.26 4.75
N VAL A 117 3.68 2.38 3.43
CA VAL A 117 4.60 1.66 2.55
C VAL A 117 5.97 2.31 2.74
N LEU A 118 6.97 1.50 3.10
CA LEU A 118 8.31 2.03 3.27
C LEU A 118 8.78 2.58 1.93
N PRO A 119 9.16 3.87 1.84
CA PRO A 119 9.72 4.36 0.62
C PRO A 119 11.05 3.65 0.41
N ARG A 120 11.42 3.36 -0.84
CA ARG A 120 12.72 2.77 -1.17
C ARG A 120 13.83 3.79 -0.93
N TRP A 121 14.10 4.15 0.32
CA TRP A 121 15.17 5.06 0.75
C TRP A 121 16.54 4.37 0.87
N ASN A 122 16.68 3.15 0.35
CA ASN A 122 17.95 2.44 0.29
C ASN A 122 18.29 2.12 -1.17
N GLY A 123 19.11 2.98 -1.75
CA GLY A 123 19.77 2.87 -3.04
C GLY A 123 20.87 3.91 -3.10
#